data_AF-A0A5C5CC40-F1
#
_entry.id   AF-A0A5C5CC40-F1
#
_cell.length_a   1.000
_cell.length_b   1.000
_cell.length_c   1.000
_cell.angle_alpha   90.00
_cell.angle_beta   90.00
_cell.angle_gamma   90.00
#
_symmetry.space_group_name_H-M   'P 1'
#
loop_
_entity.id
_entity.type
_entity.pdbx_description
1 polymer ?
#
loop_
_entity_poly.entity_id
_entity_poly.type
_entity_poly.pdbx_seq_one_letter_code
_entity_poly.pdbx_strand_id
1 'polypeptide(L)'
;MPFHALKADQFKARLFSAIAVSLLCILLGWVVIFWQTVSNTTQEASTRLQLAQQKIDKALDSAHDVVLSVKQSLGKPCNDIVPLLRIQVAIAPEVRSIFLAHGDNIYCSSLYGPHQERINFNHYTKGQLFLMKGNWMSQPIVVYREVVGNDSITVRLYGYLLFSGL
;
A
#
# COMPACT_ATOMS: atom_id res chain seq x y z
N MET A 1 -14.66 9.58 80.02
CA MET A 1 -13.33 9.42 79.40
C MET A 1 -13.41 9.79 77.92
N PRO A 2 -12.91 10.96 77.45
CA PRO A 2 -12.98 11.33 76.03
C PRO A 2 -11.60 11.76 75.47
N PHE A 3 -10.79 10.81 74.97
CA PHE A 3 -9.50 11.12 74.31
C PHE A 3 -9.40 10.60 72.86
N HIS A 4 -10.47 10.03 72.29
CA HIS A 4 -10.45 9.43 70.94
C HIS A 4 -10.76 10.41 69.79
N ALA A 5 -11.32 11.60 70.06
CA ALA A 5 -11.79 12.52 69.01
C ALA A 5 -10.65 13.30 68.31
N LEU A 6 -9.59 13.67 69.03
CA LEU A 6 -8.49 14.51 68.49
C LEU A 6 -7.57 13.75 67.52
N LYS A 7 -7.39 12.43 67.72
CA LYS A 7 -6.55 11.58 66.85
C LYS A 7 -7.22 11.32 65.50
N ALA A 8 -8.56 11.30 65.46
CA ALA A 8 -9.33 11.08 64.25
C ALA A 8 -9.24 12.25 63.27
N ASP A 9 -9.16 13.49 63.77
CA ASP A 9 -9.13 14.69 62.93
C ASP A 9 -7.76 14.87 62.24
N GLN A 10 -6.68 14.60 62.96
CA GLN A 10 -5.32 14.57 62.38
C GLN A 10 -5.14 13.41 61.37
N PHE A 11 -5.79 12.27 61.62
CA PHE A 11 -5.78 11.14 60.69
C PHE A 11 -6.57 11.45 59.40
N LYS A 12 -7.74 12.09 59.52
CA LYS A 12 -8.54 12.57 58.39
C LYS A 12 -7.80 13.62 57.56
N ALA A 13 -7.12 14.58 58.19
CA ALA A 13 -6.33 15.60 57.49
C ALA A 13 -5.17 14.99 56.69
N ARG A 14 -4.45 14.01 57.25
CA ARG A 14 -3.39 13.28 56.54
C ARG A 14 -3.94 12.44 55.39
N LEU A 15 -5.08 11.79 55.59
CA LEU A 15 -5.75 11.01 54.54
C LEU A 15 -6.21 11.92 53.37
N PHE A 16 -6.81 13.07 53.68
CA PHE A 16 -7.22 14.05 52.68
C PHE A 16 -6.03 14.58 51.87
N SER A 17 -4.91 14.87 52.54
CA SER A 17 -3.69 15.32 51.86
C SER A 17 -3.14 14.27 50.90
N ALA A 18 -3.12 12.99 51.30
CA ALA A 18 -2.65 11.91 50.43
C ALA A 18 -3.56 11.69 49.22
N ILE A 19 -4.88 11.75 49.43
CA ILE A 19 -5.87 11.62 48.35
C ILE A 19 -5.73 12.80 47.37
N ALA A 20 -5.58 14.02 47.87
CA ALA A 20 -5.43 15.21 47.03
C ALA A 20 -4.17 15.15 46.14
N VAL A 21 -3.04 14.71 46.68
CA VAL A 21 -1.79 14.54 45.92
C VAL A 21 -1.94 13.45 44.86
N SER A 22 -2.58 12.32 45.20
CA SER A 22 -2.83 11.25 44.22
C SER A 22 -3.75 11.71 43.10
N LEU A 23 -4.82 12.44 43.42
CA LEU A 23 -5.73 13.01 42.42
C LEU A 23 -5.01 14.01 41.50
N LEU A 24 -4.15 14.86 42.07
CA LEU A 24 -3.36 15.82 41.31
C LEU A 24 -2.43 15.12 40.31
N CYS A 25 -1.74 14.06 40.73
CA CYS A 25 -0.89 13.26 39.84
C CYS A 25 -1.69 12.61 38.70
N ILE A 26 -2.89 12.10 38.99
CA ILE A 26 -3.78 11.51 37.97
C ILE A 26 -4.24 12.56 36.97
N LEU A 27 -4.64 13.75 37.43
CA LEU A 27 -5.07 14.85 36.56
C LEU A 27 -3.95 15.33 35.64
N LEU A 28 -2.73 15.49 36.18
CA LEU A 28 -1.56 15.88 35.39
C LEU A 28 -1.23 14.82 34.33
N GLY A 29 -1.26 13.54 34.69
CA GLY A 29 -1.09 12.44 33.73
C GLY A 29 -2.14 12.47 32.63
N TRP A 30 -3.40 12.74 32.97
CA TRP A 30 -4.49 12.78 32.00
C TRP A 30 -4.35 13.94 31.00
N VAL A 31 -3.96 15.12 31.46
CA VAL A 31 -3.70 16.28 30.60
C VAL A 31 -2.55 16.01 29.63
N VAL A 32 -1.47 15.38 30.09
CA VAL A 32 -0.32 15.01 29.24
C VAL A 32 -0.72 14.00 28.16
N ILE A 33 -1.50 12.98 28.51
CA ILE A 33 -2.00 11.97 27.55
C ILE A 33 -2.94 12.62 26.52
N PHE A 34 -3.81 13.53 26.97
CA PHE A 34 -4.73 14.25 26.08
C PHE A 34 -3.98 15.13 25.08
N TRP A 35 -2.93 15.82 25.54
CA TRP A 35 -2.06 16.62 24.66
C TRP A 35 -1.26 15.77 23.66
N GLN A 36 -0.71 14.64 24.10
CA GLN A 36 -0.03 13.69 23.20
C GLN A 36 -0.96 13.14 22.12
N THR A 37 -2.21 12.87 22.48
CA THR A 37 -3.20 12.36 21.53
C THR A 37 -3.58 13.43 20.50
N VAL A 38 -3.77 14.68 20.93
CA VAL A 38 -4.16 15.76 20.00
C VAL A 38 -3.02 16.18 19.08
N SER A 39 -1.75 16.19 19.52
CA SER A 39 -0.63 16.59 18.65
C SER A 39 -0.18 15.50 17.68
N ASN A 40 -0.28 14.22 18.05
CA ASN A 40 0.24 13.13 17.21
C ASN A 40 -0.76 12.63 16.16
N THR A 41 -2.06 12.90 16.30
CA THR A 41 -3.06 12.32 15.40
C THR A 41 -3.22 13.07 14.07
N THR A 42 -2.87 14.36 14.00
CA THR A 42 -3.05 15.18 12.78
C THR A 42 -1.82 15.21 11.86
N GLN A 43 -0.61 15.13 12.40
CA GLN A 43 0.63 15.04 11.59
C GLN A 43 0.85 13.65 11.00
N GLU A 44 0.38 12.59 11.66
CA GLU A 44 0.50 11.23 11.16
C GLU A 44 -0.38 10.97 9.93
N ALA A 45 -1.58 11.55 9.85
CA ALA A 45 -2.49 11.34 8.72
C ALA A 45 -1.93 11.92 7.40
N SER A 46 -1.42 13.15 7.43
CA SER A 46 -0.83 13.77 6.23
C SER A 46 0.45 13.07 5.78
N THR A 47 1.28 12.67 6.73
CA THR A 47 2.55 11.96 6.44
C THR A 47 2.28 10.57 5.86
N ARG A 48 1.26 9.86 6.37
CA ARG A 48 0.84 8.55 5.82
C ARG A 48 0.26 8.68 4.42
N LEU A 49 -0.53 9.71 4.14
CA LEU A 49 -1.06 9.96 2.80
C LEU A 49 0.03 10.28 1.78
N GLN A 50 1.00 11.13 2.14
CA GLN A 50 2.15 11.43 1.27
C GLN A 50 2.99 10.19 1.00
N LEU A 51 3.26 9.38 2.03
CA LEU A 51 3.99 8.13 1.89
C LEU A 51 3.25 7.11 1.00
N ALA A 52 1.91 7.05 1.10
CA ALA A 52 1.10 6.20 0.25
C ALA A 52 1.19 6.64 -1.22
N GLN A 53 1.05 7.93 -1.50
CA GLN A 53 1.18 8.47 -2.86
C GLN A 53 2.55 8.16 -3.46
N GLN A 54 3.64 8.44 -2.72
CA GLN A 54 5.00 8.16 -3.19
C GLN A 54 5.22 6.68 -3.54
N LYS A 55 4.62 5.75 -2.78
CA LYS A 55 4.71 4.32 -3.09
C LYS A 55 3.96 3.94 -4.37
N ILE A 56 2.81 4.56 -4.61
CA ILE A 56 2.01 4.33 -5.82
C ILE A 56 2.75 4.87 -7.04
N ASP A 57 3.26 6.11 -6.96
CA ASP A 57 4.00 6.74 -8.04
C ASP A 57 5.23 5.91 -8.40
N LYS A 58 6.01 5.51 -7.40
CA LYS A 58 7.18 4.63 -7.61
C LYS A 58 6.80 3.30 -8.29
N ALA A 59 5.67 2.70 -7.94
CA ALA A 59 5.24 1.44 -8.54
C ALA A 59 4.82 1.63 -10.02
N LEU A 60 4.19 2.75 -10.34
CA LEU A 60 3.82 3.10 -11.71
C LEU A 60 5.04 3.46 -12.56
N ASP A 61 6.02 4.18 -11.99
CA ASP A 61 7.29 4.50 -12.65
C ASP A 61 8.08 3.22 -12.97
N SER A 62 8.17 2.30 -12.00
CA SER A 62 8.78 0.97 -12.19
C SER A 62 8.08 0.19 -13.32
N ALA A 63 6.75 0.27 -13.42
CA ALA A 63 6.00 -0.34 -14.51
C ALA A 63 6.35 0.27 -15.87
N HIS A 64 6.46 1.60 -15.93
CA HIS A 64 6.82 2.34 -17.14
C HIS A 64 8.23 1.99 -17.61
N ASP A 65 9.20 1.96 -16.70
CA ASP A 65 10.58 1.60 -16.99
C ASP A 65 10.68 0.17 -17.54
N VAL A 66 9.95 -0.77 -16.94
CA VAL A 66 9.87 -2.15 -17.44
C VAL A 66 9.29 -2.18 -18.85
N VAL A 67 8.20 -1.46 -19.13
CA VAL A 67 7.63 -1.35 -20.47
C VAL A 67 8.66 -0.86 -21.49
N LEU A 68 9.40 0.21 -21.16
CA LEU A 68 10.43 0.76 -22.04
C LEU A 68 11.55 -0.25 -22.31
N SER A 69 11.98 -0.98 -21.27
CA SER A 69 13.04 -1.98 -21.38
C SER A 69 12.67 -3.17 -22.26
N VAL A 70 11.39 -3.54 -22.32
CA VAL A 70 10.90 -4.68 -23.12
C VAL A 70 10.28 -4.25 -24.45
N LYS A 71 10.26 -2.95 -24.76
CA LYS A 71 9.64 -2.41 -25.98
C LYS A 71 10.19 -3.02 -27.27
N GLN A 72 11.50 -3.28 -27.31
CA GLN A 72 12.17 -3.91 -28.45
C GLN A 72 11.88 -5.40 -28.61
N SER A 73 11.12 -6.00 -27.68
CA SER A 73 10.68 -7.40 -27.74
C SER A 73 9.33 -7.59 -28.43
N LEU A 74 8.64 -6.49 -28.74
CA LEU A 74 7.39 -6.53 -29.50
C LEU A 74 7.61 -7.16 -30.89
N GLY A 75 6.66 -7.98 -31.31
CA GLY A 75 6.70 -8.69 -32.60
C GLY A 75 7.71 -9.85 -32.69
N LYS A 76 8.57 -10.06 -31.67
CA LYS A 76 9.50 -11.20 -31.63
C LYS A 76 8.80 -12.50 -31.17
N PRO A 77 9.29 -13.67 -31.60
CA PRO A 77 8.78 -14.96 -31.13
C PRO A 77 8.92 -15.09 -29.61
N CYS A 78 7.86 -15.53 -28.94
CA CYS A 78 7.81 -15.56 -27.47
C CYS A 78 8.94 -16.40 -26.85
N ASN A 79 9.34 -17.51 -27.50
CA ASN A 79 10.40 -18.38 -27.00
C ASN A 79 11.74 -17.65 -26.76
N ASP A 80 12.06 -16.66 -27.59
CA ASP A 80 13.34 -15.94 -27.52
C ASP A 80 13.33 -14.82 -26.47
N ILE A 81 12.14 -14.30 -26.14
CA ILE A 81 11.99 -13.13 -25.28
C ILE A 81 11.55 -13.47 -23.84
N VAL A 82 10.96 -14.65 -23.61
CA VAL A 82 10.55 -15.09 -22.26
C VAL A 82 11.66 -15.00 -21.23
N PRO A 83 12.92 -15.39 -21.53
CA PRO A 83 14.02 -15.22 -20.58
C PRO A 83 14.23 -13.76 -20.17
N LEU A 84 14.19 -12.84 -21.15
CA LEU A 84 14.31 -11.40 -20.89
C LEU A 84 13.14 -10.89 -20.03
N LEU A 85 11.90 -11.28 -20.36
CA LEU A 85 10.73 -10.90 -19.56
C LEU A 85 10.85 -11.36 -18.09
N ARG A 86 11.36 -12.58 -17.86
CA ARG A 86 11.57 -13.12 -16.51
C ARG A 86 12.65 -12.37 -15.74
N ILE A 87 13.73 -11.94 -16.41
CA ILE A 87 14.75 -11.09 -15.79
C ILE A 87 14.13 -9.76 -15.36
N GLN A 88 13.32 -9.13 -16.21
CA GLN A 88 12.69 -7.84 -15.87
C GLN A 88 11.72 -7.96 -14.70
N VAL A 89 10.94 -9.05 -14.62
CA VAL A 89 10.10 -9.32 -13.44
C VAL A 89 10.93 -9.60 -12.20
N ALA A 90 12.09 -10.26 -12.32
CA ALA A 90 12.94 -10.58 -11.18
C ALA A 90 13.62 -9.35 -10.56
N ILE A 91 13.93 -8.31 -11.35
CA ILE A 91 14.57 -7.08 -10.85
C ILE A 91 13.56 -6.00 -10.40
N ALA A 92 12.29 -6.12 -10.79
CA ALA A 92 11.24 -5.15 -10.45
C ALA A 92 10.23 -5.77 -9.46
N PRO A 93 10.43 -5.63 -8.14
CA PRO A 93 9.64 -6.33 -7.12
C PRO A 93 8.17 -5.89 -7.08
N GLU A 94 7.84 -4.69 -7.58
CA GLU A 94 6.46 -4.22 -7.69
C GLU A 94 5.70 -4.96 -8.82
N VAL A 95 6.42 -5.51 -9.80
CA VAL A 95 5.88 -6.18 -10.96
C VAL A 95 5.61 -7.65 -10.66
N ARG A 96 4.36 -8.05 -10.85
CA ARG A 96 3.91 -9.44 -10.71
C ARG A 96 4.13 -10.24 -12.00
N SER A 97 3.87 -9.63 -13.16
CA SER A 97 4.03 -10.28 -14.45
C SER A 97 3.95 -9.32 -15.62
N ILE A 98 4.57 -9.72 -16.74
CA ILE A 98 4.57 -8.98 -18.00
C ILE A 98 3.89 -9.84 -19.07
N PHE A 99 3.07 -9.20 -19.88
CA PHE A 99 2.38 -9.80 -21.01
C PHE A 99 2.58 -8.96 -22.26
N LEU A 100 2.79 -9.62 -23.39
CA LEU A 100 2.78 -8.99 -24.70
C LEU A 100 1.54 -9.45 -25.45
N ALA A 101 0.84 -8.49 -26.03
CA ALA A 101 -0.39 -8.72 -26.77
C ALA A 101 -0.32 -8.08 -28.15
N HIS A 102 -0.95 -8.75 -29.11
CA HIS A 102 -1.22 -8.23 -30.44
C HIS A 102 -2.73 -8.04 -30.59
N GLY A 103 -3.18 -6.79 -30.75
CA GLY A 103 -4.60 -6.44 -30.67
C GLY A 103 -5.20 -6.79 -29.30
N ASP A 104 -6.16 -7.72 -29.30
CA ASP A 104 -6.85 -8.26 -28.13
C ASP A 104 -6.31 -9.60 -27.64
N ASN A 105 -5.25 -10.14 -28.25
CA ASN A 105 -4.69 -11.43 -27.90
C ASN A 105 -3.31 -11.29 -27.26
N ILE A 106 -3.19 -11.73 -26.01
CA ILE A 106 -1.90 -12.03 -25.40
C ILE A 106 -1.27 -13.15 -26.21
N TYR A 107 -0.01 -13.00 -26.60
CA TYR A 107 0.76 -14.06 -27.24
C TYR A 107 1.93 -14.54 -26.39
N CYS A 108 2.34 -13.77 -25.38
CA CYS A 108 3.48 -14.08 -24.53
C CYS A 108 3.27 -13.61 -23.09
N SER A 109 3.71 -14.43 -22.13
CA SER A 109 3.69 -14.13 -20.69
C SER A 109 5.02 -14.46 -20.04
N SER A 110 5.47 -13.61 -19.11
CA SER A 110 6.63 -13.90 -18.26
C SER A 110 6.43 -15.14 -17.38
N LEU A 111 5.18 -15.41 -16.98
CA LEU A 111 4.81 -16.55 -16.12
C LEU A 111 4.74 -17.85 -16.93
N TYR A 112 3.89 -17.88 -17.95
CA TYR A 112 3.54 -19.11 -18.66
C TYR A 112 4.33 -19.32 -19.96
N GLY A 113 5.04 -18.30 -20.44
CA GLY A 113 5.69 -18.36 -21.74
C GLY A 113 4.69 -18.12 -22.88
N PRO A 114 4.81 -18.85 -24.01
CA PRO A 114 3.88 -18.75 -25.13
C PRO A 114 2.49 -19.24 -24.71
N HIS A 115 1.53 -18.33 -24.72
CA HIS A 115 0.14 -18.65 -24.40
C HIS A 115 -0.78 -17.64 -25.08
N GLN A 116 -1.97 -18.08 -25.46
CA GLN A 116 -2.98 -17.24 -26.09
C GLN A 116 -4.15 -16.99 -25.14
N GLU A 117 -4.38 -15.71 -24.81
CA GLU A 117 -5.50 -15.30 -23.96
C GLU A 117 -6.10 -14.01 -24.53
N ARG A 118 -7.43 -14.01 -24.69
CA ARG A 118 -8.18 -12.82 -25.11
C ARG A 118 -8.33 -11.87 -23.92
N ILE A 119 -7.97 -10.60 -24.09
CA ILE A 119 -8.16 -9.56 -23.07
C ILE A 119 -9.28 -8.62 -23.48
N ASN A 120 -10.14 -8.28 -22.53
CA ASN A 120 -11.11 -7.20 -22.68
C ASN A 120 -10.54 -5.89 -22.12
N PHE A 121 -10.40 -4.88 -22.96
CA PHE A 121 -9.85 -3.58 -22.58
C PHE A 121 -10.90 -2.55 -22.13
N ASN A 122 -12.19 -2.89 -22.09
CA ASN A 122 -13.27 -1.94 -21.80
C ASN A 122 -13.22 -1.33 -20.39
N HIS A 123 -12.47 -1.95 -19.47
CA HIS A 123 -12.34 -1.48 -18.10
C HIS A 123 -11.09 -0.60 -17.87
N TYR A 124 -10.31 -0.28 -18.91
CA TYR A 124 -9.11 0.53 -18.77
C TYR A 124 -9.43 2.02 -18.78
N THR A 125 -9.01 2.71 -17.73
CA THR A 125 -9.00 4.17 -17.68
C THR A 125 -8.00 4.70 -18.69
N LYS A 126 -8.48 5.51 -19.64
CA LYS A 126 -7.70 6.04 -20.78
C LYS A 126 -7.00 4.96 -21.61
N GLY A 127 -7.46 3.70 -21.56
CA GLY A 127 -6.83 2.58 -22.26
C GLY A 127 -5.48 2.11 -21.69
N GLN A 128 -4.98 2.72 -20.61
CA GLN A 128 -3.64 2.48 -20.06
C GLN A 128 -3.66 1.81 -18.69
N LEU A 129 -4.58 2.21 -17.81
CA LEU A 129 -4.59 1.71 -16.43
C LEU A 129 -5.89 0.99 -16.13
N PHE A 130 -5.80 -0.23 -15.62
CA PHE A 130 -6.95 -0.97 -15.11
C PHE A 130 -6.69 -1.46 -13.69
N LEU A 131 -7.59 -1.11 -12.78
CA LEU A 131 -7.57 -1.61 -11.41
C LEU A 131 -8.52 -2.80 -11.31
N MET A 132 -7.96 -4.00 -11.15
CA MET A 132 -8.75 -5.20 -10.96
C MET A 132 -8.95 -5.45 -9.47
N LYS A 133 -10.20 -5.37 -9.03
CA LYS A 133 -10.57 -5.70 -7.65
C LYS A 133 -10.24 -7.17 -7.38
N GLY A 134 -9.60 -7.41 -6.24
CA GLY A 134 -9.40 -8.77 -5.74
C GLY A 134 -10.72 -9.45 -5.36
N ASN A 135 -10.67 -10.77 -5.18
CA ASN A 135 -11.74 -11.55 -4.60
C ASN A 135 -11.21 -12.32 -3.38
N TRP A 136 -12.03 -13.18 -2.76
CA TRP A 136 -11.63 -13.93 -1.57
C TRP A 136 -10.38 -14.82 -1.75
N MET A 137 -10.04 -15.16 -3.01
CA MET A 137 -8.91 -16.02 -3.36
C MET A 137 -7.80 -15.30 -4.15
N SER A 138 -8.09 -14.11 -4.70
CA SER A 138 -7.19 -13.35 -5.56
C SER A 138 -6.93 -11.97 -5.00
N GLN A 139 -5.67 -11.63 -4.79
CA GLN A 139 -5.28 -10.29 -4.41
C GLN A 139 -5.63 -9.29 -5.52
N PRO A 140 -5.95 -8.03 -5.15
CA PRO A 140 -6.12 -6.97 -6.13
C PRO A 140 -4.83 -6.77 -6.93
N ILE A 141 -4.97 -6.38 -8.19
CA ILE A 141 -3.85 -6.09 -9.07
C ILE A 141 -4.09 -4.79 -9.83
N VAL A 142 -3.01 -4.08 -10.12
CA VAL A 142 -3.02 -2.93 -11.03
C VAL A 142 -2.43 -3.39 -12.34
N VAL A 143 -3.07 -3.02 -13.44
CA VAL A 143 -2.63 -3.39 -14.77
C VAL A 143 -2.28 -2.11 -15.51
N TYR A 144 -0.99 -1.94 -15.82
CA TYR A 144 -0.47 -0.87 -16.66
C TYR A 144 -0.28 -1.40 -18.08
N ARG A 145 -0.76 -0.67 -19.07
CA ARG A 145 -0.71 -1.03 -20.48
C ARG A 145 -0.14 0.12 -21.30
N GLU A 146 0.82 -0.22 -22.14
CA GLU A 146 1.36 0.67 -23.16
C GLU A 146 1.03 0.10 -24.54
N VAL A 147 0.47 0.94 -25.42
CA VAL A 147 0.10 0.56 -26.78
C VAL A 147 1.16 1.06 -27.76
N VAL A 148 1.66 0.18 -28.62
CA VAL A 148 2.68 0.48 -29.62
C VAL A 148 2.18 -0.06 -30.97
N GLY A 149 1.53 0.79 -31.76
CA GLY A 149 0.88 0.36 -33.00
C GLY A 149 -0.25 -0.63 -32.72
N ASN A 150 -0.18 -1.82 -33.31
CA ASN A 150 -1.13 -2.91 -33.06
C ASN A 150 -0.74 -3.79 -31.85
N ASP A 151 0.47 -3.64 -31.33
CA ASP A 151 0.93 -4.39 -30.18
C ASP A 151 0.69 -3.62 -28.88
N SER A 152 0.66 -4.33 -27.76
CA SER A 152 0.67 -3.71 -26.44
C SER A 152 1.45 -4.52 -25.43
N ILE A 153 2.09 -3.80 -24.51
CA ILE A 153 2.84 -4.33 -23.39
C ILE A 153 2.01 -4.10 -22.15
N THR A 154 1.73 -5.16 -21.42
CA THR A 154 0.91 -5.11 -20.21
C THR A 154 1.72 -5.58 -19.02
N VAL A 155 1.88 -4.72 -18.03
CA VAL A 155 2.56 -4.99 -16.77
C VAL A 155 1.52 -5.07 -15.67
N ARG A 156 1.46 -6.20 -14.96
CA ARG A 156 0.62 -6.36 -13.77
C ARG A 156 1.45 -6.08 -12.53
N LEU A 157 1.00 -5.18 -11.69
CA LEU A 157 1.60 -4.83 -10.40
C LEU A 157 0.82 -5.48 -9.26
N TYR A 158 1.51 -5.71 -8.15
CA TYR A 158 0.86 -6.15 -6.92
C TYR A 158 -0.03 -5.04 -6.32
N GLY A 159 -1.31 -5.34 -6.12
CA GLY A 159 -2.26 -4.35 -5.58
C GLY A 159 -2.13 -4.09 -4.09
N TYR A 160 -1.39 -4.89 -3.30
CA TYR A 160 -1.21 -4.64 -1.86
C TYR A 160 -0.59 -3.25 -1.59
N LEU A 161 0.21 -2.75 -2.54
CA LEU A 161 0.80 -1.41 -2.49
C LEU A 161 -0.27 -0.31 -2.39
N LEU A 162 -1.49 -0.54 -2.93
CA LEU A 162 -2.61 0.40 -2.86
C LEU A 162 -3.41 0.32 -1.55
N PHE A 163 -3.43 -0.83 -0.89
CA PHE A 163 -4.25 -1.05 0.33
C PHE A 163 -3.45 -0.87 1.62
N SER A 164 -2.12 -0.74 1.53
CA SER A 164 -1.25 -0.60 2.71
C SER A 164 -1.34 0.77 3.41
N GLY A 165 -2.18 1.69 2.90
CA GLY A 165 -2.37 3.04 3.45
C GLY A 165 -3.81 3.39 3.79
N LEU A 166 -4.74 2.42 3.75
CA LEU A 166 -6.16 2.57 4.12
C LEU A 166 -6.42 2.00 5.51
#